data_AF-E9FIT5-F1
#
_entry.id   AF-E9FIT5-F1
#
_cell.length_a   1.000
_cell.length_b   1.000
_cell.length_c   1.000
_cell.angle_alpha   90.00
_cell.angle_beta   90.00
_cell.angle_gamma   90.00
#
_symmetry.space_group_name_H-M   'P 1'
#
loop_
_entity.id
_entity.type
_entity.pdbx_description
1 polymer ?
#
loop_
_entity_poly.entity_id
_entity_poly.type
_entity_poly.pdbx_seq_one_letter_code
_entity_poly.pdbx_strand_id
1 'polypeptide(L)'
;MGKAAIQAQIDAKRGEITDLNSQISRLEGCKKALTDFSTDIEYVLTSNDNIETTYYLAGTPYLNETNNEETILKTAKQKLSAKSDDVVAKLTQKISELETEKSGISLSISWLEIQKSLTTEE
;
A
#
# COMPACT_ATOMS: atom_id res chain seq x y z
N MET A 1 29.58 -29.54 11.74
CA MET A 1 28.97 -28.39 12.44
C MET A 1 28.06 -28.98 13.51
N GLY A 2 28.25 -28.66 14.79
CA GLY A 2 27.47 -29.29 15.87
C GLY A 2 26.02 -28.80 15.93
N LYS A 3 25.15 -29.53 16.65
CA LYS A 3 23.73 -29.19 16.84
C LYS A 3 23.51 -27.73 17.30
N ALA A 4 24.38 -27.23 18.18
CA ALA A 4 24.31 -25.86 18.69
C ALA A 4 24.50 -24.80 17.60
N ALA A 5 25.44 -25.02 16.67
CA ALA A 5 25.68 -24.11 15.57
C ALA A 5 24.53 -24.12 14.54
N ILE A 6 23.92 -25.28 14.29
CA ILE A 6 22.71 -25.38 13.45
C ILE A 6 21.53 -24.66 14.12
N GLN A 7 21.38 -24.81 15.44
CA GLN A 7 20.35 -24.08 16.19
C GLN A 7 20.52 -22.56 16.09
N ALA A 8 21.75 -22.06 16.23
CA ALA A 8 22.03 -20.63 16.08
C ALA A 8 21.63 -20.09 14.70
N GLN A 9 21.82 -20.87 13.62
CA GLN A 9 21.37 -20.49 12.28
C GLN A 9 19.85 -20.48 12.15
N ILE A 10 19.16 -21.46 12.75
CA ILE A 10 17.69 -21.47 12.79
C ILE A 10 17.16 -20.23 13.51
N ASP A 11 17.75 -19.87 14.64
CA ASP A 11 17.32 -18.72 15.44
C ASP A 11 17.57 -17.40 14.70
N ALA A 12 18.71 -17.27 14.00
CA ALA A 12 18.98 -16.13 13.13
C ALA A 12 17.91 -15.98 12.03
N LYS A 13 17.58 -17.07 11.34
CA LYS A 13 16.56 -17.09 10.28
C LYS A 13 15.15 -16.81 10.81
N ARG A 14 14.82 -17.26 12.03
CA ARG A 14 13.56 -16.88 12.69
C ARG A 14 13.51 -15.38 12.98
N GLY A 15 14.63 -14.79 13.37
CA GLY A 15 14.78 -13.33 13.50
C GLY A 15 14.52 -12.60 12.17
N GLU A 16 15.08 -13.08 11.06
CA GLU A 16 14.81 -12.54 9.72
C GLU A 16 13.32 -12.61 9.35
N ILE A 17 12.64 -13.74 9.64
CA ILE A 17 11.19 -13.86 9.43
C ILE A 17 10.40 -12.85 10.28
N THR A 18 10.79 -12.62 11.53
CA THR A 18 10.16 -11.62 12.40
C THR A 18 10.29 -10.21 11.81
N ASP A 19 11.45 -9.86 11.29
CA ASP A 19 11.66 -8.56 10.64
C ASP A 19 10.82 -8.42 9.36
N LEU A 20 10.81 -9.44 8.49
CA LEU A 20 9.96 -9.46 7.29
C LEU A 20 8.48 -9.31 7.62
N ASN A 21 7.98 -9.99 8.67
CA ASN A 21 6.58 -9.84 9.11
C ASN A 21 6.29 -8.39 9.54
N SER A 22 7.20 -7.75 10.27
CA SER A 22 7.06 -6.34 10.67
C SER A 22 6.99 -5.42 9.45
N GLN A 23 7.84 -5.64 8.46
CA GLN A 23 7.82 -4.89 7.20
C GLN A 23 6.51 -5.09 6.43
N ILE A 24 6.05 -6.34 6.30
CA ILE A 24 4.76 -6.66 5.64
C ILE A 24 3.61 -5.94 6.34
N SER A 25 3.49 -6.05 7.67
CA SER A 25 2.42 -5.39 8.42
C SER A 25 2.42 -3.86 8.26
N ARG A 26 3.60 -3.23 8.19
CA ARG A 26 3.70 -1.79 7.92
C ARG A 26 3.19 -1.44 6.51
N LEU A 27 3.55 -2.23 5.50
CA LEU A 27 3.09 -2.01 4.12
C LEU A 27 1.59 -2.25 3.98
N GLU A 28 1.03 -3.25 4.65
CA GLU A 28 -0.42 -3.49 4.71
C GLU A 28 -1.15 -2.32 5.36
N GLY A 29 -0.60 -1.76 6.45
CA GLY A 29 -1.11 -0.55 7.08
C GLY A 29 -1.14 0.65 6.13
N CYS A 30 -0.04 0.88 5.40
CA CYS A 30 0.03 1.93 4.38
C CYS A 30 -0.98 1.71 3.26
N LYS A 31 -1.11 0.48 2.76
CA LYS A 31 -2.08 0.11 1.71
C LYS A 31 -3.51 0.37 2.18
N LYS A 32 -3.84 -0.01 3.41
CA LYS A 32 -5.15 0.25 4.00
C LYS A 32 -5.43 1.75 4.11
N ALA A 33 -4.50 2.51 4.69
CA ALA A 33 -4.65 3.96 4.83
C ALA A 33 -4.87 4.67 3.48
N LEU A 34 -4.19 4.21 2.42
CA LEU A 34 -4.34 4.77 1.09
C LEU A 34 -5.68 4.39 0.43
N THR A 35 -6.20 3.20 0.73
CA THR A 35 -7.48 2.71 0.19
C THR A 35 -8.67 3.34 0.91
N ASP A 36 -8.52 3.61 2.21
CA ASP A 36 -9.54 4.26 3.04
C ASP A 36 -9.60 5.79 2.82
N PHE A 37 -8.59 6.37 2.15
CA PHE A 37 -8.55 7.81 1.86
C PHE A 37 -9.55 8.17 0.76
N SER A 38 -10.53 9.03 1.10
CA SER A 38 -11.46 9.56 0.11
C SER A 38 -10.74 10.48 -0.86
N THR A 39 -10.83 10.16 -2.15
CA THR A 39 -10.36 11.02 -3.24
C THR A 39 -11.45 11.96 -3.74
N ASP A 40 -12.60 12.01 -3.06
CA ASP A 40 -13.69 12.87 -3.46
C ASP A 40 -13.38 14.33 -3.13
N ILE A 41 -13.66 15.20 -4.10
CA ILE A 41 -13.48 16.64 -4.01
C ILE A 41 -14.85 17.25 -4.30
N GLU A 42 -15.54 17.71 -3.28
CA GLU A 42 -16.83 18.36 -3.44
C GLU A 42 -16.67 19.66 -4.22
N TYR A 43 -17.53 19.88 -5.21
CA TYR A 43 -17.59 21.15 -5.94
C TYR A 43 -18.77 21.96 -5.43
N VAL A 44 -18.47 23.17 -4.94
CA VAL A 44 -19.45 24.01 -4.23
C VAL A 44 -20.42 24.70 -5.20
N LEU A 45 -19.98 25.04 -6.42
CA LEU A 45 -20.78 25.73 -7.43
C LEU A 45 -21.53 24.72 -8.30
N THR A 46 -22.56 24.12 -7.70
CA THR A 46 -23.23 22.92 -8.23
C THR A 46 -24.16 23.17 -9.42
N SER A 47 -24.59 24.41 -9.66
CA SER A 47 -25.44 24.78 -10.80
C SER A 47 -25.46 26.28 -11.06
N ASN A 48 -25.87 26.69 -12.26
CA ASN A 48 -26.04 28.11 -12.62
C ASN A 48 -27.02 28.83 -11.68
N ASP A 49 -28.11 28.16 -11.30
CA ASP A 49 -29.09 28.69 -10.34
C ASP A 49 -28.47 28.86 -8.95
N ASN A 50 -27.60 27.94 -8.51
CA ASN A 50 -26.87 28.08 -7.24
C ASN A 50 -25.91 29.28 -7.27
N ILE A 51 -25.20 29.46 -8.38
CA ILE A 51 -24.26 30.57 -8.59
C ILE A 51 -25.01 31.91 -8.59
N GLU A 52 -26.15 31.98 -9.27
CA GLU A 52 -26.99 33.18 -9.34
C GLU A 52 -27.64 33.51 -7.99
N THR A 53 -28.20 32.52 -7.31
CA THR A 53 -28.98 32.75 -6.08
C THR A 53 -28.13 32.89 -4.83
N THR A 54 -27.00 32.20 -4.74
CA THR A 54 -26.16 32.15 -3.53
C THR A 54 -25.00 33.16 -3.61
N TYR A 55 -24.45 33.37 -4.81
CA TYR A 55 -23.26 34.20 -5.01
C TYR A 55 -23.54 35.48 -5.80
N TYR A 56 -24.77 35.67 -6.31
CA TYR A 56 -25.18 36.83 -7.11
C TYR A 56 -24.34 37.02 -8.38
N LEU A 57 -23.79 35.94 -8.93
CA LEU A 57 -23.03 35.93 -10.16
C LEU A 57 -23.90 35.32 -11.26
N ALA A 58 -24.10 36.04 -12.37
CA ALA A 58 -24.96 35.58 -13.46
C ALA A 58 -24.37 35.96 -14.83
N GLY A 59 -24.64 35.13 -15.84
CA GLY A 59 -24.24 35.37 -17.22
C GLY A 59 -23.25 34.33 -17.77
N THR A 60 -23.10 34.34 -19.10
CA THR A 60 -22.26 33.40 -19.86
C THR A 60 -20.78 33.33 -19.42
N PRO A 61 -20.12 34.43 -18.99
CA PRO A 61 -18.76 34.36 -18.48
C PRO A 61 -18.63 33.46 -17.25
N TYR A 62 -19.50 33.63 -16.26
CA TYR A 62 -19.47 32.84 -15.02
C TYR A 62 -19.83 31.38 -15.28
N LEU A 63 -20.80 31.10 -16.16
CA LEU A 63 -21.13 29.75 -16.60
C LEU A 63 -19.91 29.03 -17.22
N ASN A 64 -19.13 29.74 -18.05
CA ASN A 64 -17.94 29.17 -18.68
C ASN A 64 -16.81 28.92 -17.67
N GLU A 65 -16.59 29.85 -16.73
CA GLU A 65 -15.60 29.70 -15.67
C GLU A 65 -15.95 28.51 -14.77
N THR A 66 -17.21 28.35 -14.35
CA THR A 66 -17.62 27.23 -13.50
C THR A 66 -17.54 25.88 -14.20
N ASN A 67 -17.83 25.81 -15.50
CA ASN A 67 -17.64 24.59 -16.29
C ASN A 67 -16.16 24.20 -16.41
N ASN A 68 -15.28 25.21 -16.55
CA ASN A 68 -13.84 24.99 -16.61
C ASN A 68 -13.29 24.50 -15.26
N GLU A 69 -13.73 25.12 -14.15
CA GLU A 69 -13.38 24.69 -12.79
C GLU A 69 -13.83 23.25 -12.49
N GLU A 70 -15.06 22.89 -12.87
CA GLU A 70 -15.56 21.52 -12.73
C GLU A 70 -14.72 20.52 -13.56
N THR A 71 -14.31 20.91 -14.77
CA THR A 71 -13.43 20.09 -15.62
C THR A 71 -12.05 19.89 -14.98
N ILE A 72 -11.48 20.94 -14.38
CA ILE A 72 -10.22 20.88 -13.64
C ILE A 72 -10.36 19.92 -12.45
N LEU A 73 -11.44 20.03 -11.68
CA LEU A 73 -11.72 19.16 -10.53
C LEU A 73 -11.86 17.70 -10.94
N LYS A 74 -12.64 17.42 -11.99
CA LYS A 74 -12.79 16.06 -12.53
C LYS A 74 -11.45 15.47 -12.97
N THR A 75 -10.62 16.27 -13.64
CA THR A 75 -9.28 15.85 -14.06
C THR A 75 -8.36 15.60 -12.86
N ALA A 76 -8.43 16.43 -11.83
CA ALA A 76 -7.67 16.26 -10.59
C ALA A 76 -8.08 14.98 -9.85
N LYS A 77 -9.38 14.71 -9.70
CA LYS A 77 -9.91 13.47 -9.11
C LYS A 77 -9.40 12.23 -9.86
N GLN A 78 -9.49 12.24 -11.19
CA GLN A 78 -9.01 11.13 -12.03
C GLN A 78 -7.51 10.88 -11.84
N LYS A 79 -6.69 11.95 -11.85
CA LYS A 79 -5.24 11.84 -11.62
C LYS A 79 -4.91 11.33 -10.22
N LEU A 80 -5.63 11.80 -9.20
CA LEU A 80 -5.44 11.36 -7.82
C LEU A 80 -5.81 9.88 -7.65
N SER A 81 -6.94 9.46 -8.20
CA SER A 81 -7.37 8.05 -8.20
C SER A 81 -6.35 7.16 -8.91
N ALA A 82 -5.95 7.51 -10.14
CA ALA A 82 -4.98 6.73 -10.89
C ALA A 82 -3.62 6.64 -10.17
N LYS A 83 -3.21 7.71 -9.47
CA LYS A 83 -1.98 7.71 -8.68
C LYS A 83 -2.11 6.83 -7.44
N SER A 84 -3.28 6.86 -6.77
CA SER A 84 -3.58 5.97 -5.65
C SER A 84 -3.49 4.50 -6.09
N ASP A 85 -4.15 4.16 -7.20
CA ASP A 85 -4.16 2.80 -7.75
C ASP A 85 -2.74 2.31 -8.12
N ASP A 86 -1.91 3.15 -8.75
CA ASP A 86 -0.51 2.86 -9.06
C ASP A 86 0.30 2.53 -7.79
N VAL A 87 0.10 3.32 -6.73
CA VAL A 87 0.82 3.11 -5.45
C VAL A 87 0.30 1.85 -4.75
N VAL A 88 -1.01 1.60 -4.73
CA VAL A 88 -1.60 0.37 -4.17
C VAL A 88 -1.08 -0.87 -4.90
N ALA A 89 -0.95 -0.81 -6.22
CA ALA A 89 -0.39 -1.90 -7.02
C ALA A 89 1.08 -2.17 -6.64
N LYS A 90 1.90 -1.14 -6.52
CA LYS A 90 3.31 -1.24 -6.09
C LYS A 90 3.46 -1.81 -4.67
N LEU A 91 2.61 -1.36 -3.75
CA LEU A 91 2.58 -1.90 -2.38
C LEU A 91 2.20 -3.38 -2.38
N THR A 92 1.20 -3.77 -3.17
CA THR A 92 0.77 -5.17 -3.29
C THR A 92 1.86 -6.05 -3.87
N GLN A 93 2.56 -5.58 -4.91
CA GLN A 93 3.72 -6.28 -5.47
C GLN A 93 4.81 -6.46 -4.40
N LYS A 94 5.14 -5.38 -3.67
CA LYS A 94 6.21 -5.44 -2.67
C LYS A 94 5.89 -6.38 -1.51
N ILE A 95 4.64 -6.42 -1.06
CA ILE A 95 4.18 -7.38 -0.04
C ILE A 95 4.38 -8.81 -0.54
N SER A 96 3.98 -9.11 -1.79
CA SER A 96 4.13 -10.45 -2.38
C SER A 96 5.60 -10.89 -2.52
N GLU A 97 6.50 -9.95 -2.87
CA GLU A 97 7.95 -10.20 -2.89
C GLU A 97 8.46 -10.62 -1.50
N LEU A 98 8.09 -9.89 -0.44
CA LEU A 98 8.51 -10.18 0.93
C LEU A 98 7.91 -11.51 1.45
N GLU A 99 6.67 -11.83 1.08
CA GLU A 99 6.05 -13.12 1.40
C GLU A 99 6.79 -14.30 0.72
N THR A 100 7.26 -14.09 -0.51
CA THR A 100 8.07 -15.07 -1.23
C THR A 100 9.41 -15.28 -0.55
N GLU A 101 10.09 -14.21 -0.14
CA GLU A 101 11.34 -14.26 0.61
C GLU A 101 11.17 -15.01 1.95
N LYS A 102 10.13 -14.66 2.71
CA LYS A 102 9.75 -15.37 3.95
C LYS A 102 9.54 -16.86 3.73
N SER A 103 8.90 -17.23 2.62
CA SER A 103 8.67 -18.64 2.27
C SER A 103 9.99 -19.38 1.99
N GLY A 104 10.92 -18.73 1.29
CA GLY A 104 12.27 -19.26 1.05
C GLY A 104 13.09 -19.45 2.34
N ILE A 105 13.02 -18.51 3.27
CA ILE A 105 13.66 -18.64 4.59
C ILE A 105 13.01 -19.77 5.40
N SER A 106 11.68 -19.91 5.34
CA SER A 106 10.96 -20.99 6.02
C SER A 106 11.39 -22.37 5.52
N LEU A 107 11.55 -22.55 4.20
CA LEU A 107 12.10 -23.78 3.63
C LEU A 107 13.54 -24.05 4.11
N SER A 108 14.36 -23.00 4.20
CA SER A 108 15.72 -23.10 4.72
C SER A 108 15.76 -23.54 6.19
N ILE A 109 14.83 -23.04 7.02
CA ILE A 109 14.66 -23.49 8.41
C ILE A 109 14.30 -24.98 8.44
N SER A 110 13.32 -25.42 7.67
CA SER A 110 12.92 -26.83 7.61
C SER A 110 14.10 -27.75 7.26
N TRP A 111 14.95 -27.33 6.31
CA TRP A 111 16.17 -28.06 5.96
C TRP A 111 17.17 -28.13 7.12
N LEU A 112 17.42 -27.00 7.80
CA LEU A 112 18.30 -26.95 8.96
C LEU A 112 17.77 -27.79 10.13
N GLU A 113 16.46 -27.85 10.32
CA GLU A 113 15.81 -28.70 11.33
C GLU A 113 16.04 -30.19 11.03
N ILE A 114 15.91 -30.60 9.76
CA ILE A 114 16.26 -31.96 9.31
C ILE A 114 17.75 -32.22 9.56
N GLN A 115 18.64 -31.33 9.15
CA GLN A 115 20.09 -31.48 9.34
C GLN A 115 20.45 -31.62 10.82
N LYS A 116 19.84 -30.81 11.70
CA LYS A 116 20.04 -30.88 13.15
C LYS A 116 19.63 -32.25 13.70
N SER A 117 18.52 -32.82 13.21
CA SER A 117 18.04 -34.14 13.66
C SER A 117 18.98 -35.29 13.27
N LEU A 118 19.67 -35.16 12.14
CA LEU A 118 20.62 -36.15 11.61
C LEU A 118 22.03 -36.00 12.19
N THR A 119 22.31 -34.92 12.91
CA THR A 119 23.63 -34.66 13.49
C THR A 119 23.75 -35.38 14.85
N THR A 120 24.67 -36.33 14.97
CA THR A 120 25.05 -36.97 16.23
C THR A 120 25.77 -36.00 17.17
N GLU A 121 25.59 -36.17 18.49
CA GLU A 121 26.25 -35.34 19.51
C GLU A 121 27.78 -35.48 19.45
N GLU A 122 28.47 -34.34 19.38
CA GLU A 122 29.78 -34.16 20.02
C GLU A 122 29.57 -33.51 21.38
#